data_AF-A0A101HZV2-F1
#
_entry.id   AF-A0A101HZV2-F1
#
_cell.length_a   1.000
_cell.length_b   1.000
_cell.length_c   1.000
_cell.angle_alpha   90.00
_cell.angle_beta   90.00
_cell.angle_gamma   90.00
#
_symmetry.space_group_name_H-M   'P 1'
#
loop_
_entity.id
_entity.type
_entity.pdbx_description
1 polymer ?
#
loop_
_entity_poly.entity_id
_entity_poly.type
_entity_poly.pdbx_seq_one_letter_code
_entity_poly.pdbx_strand_id
1 'polypeptide(L)'
;MELMDLGGPVMWAILGLSVLGGAIVLERFWFIFRASTDPSSLELALGDLIYHGKKEDASRLVRGSDSSLHRLFRVAVDHWEVDPEAMQVLLEQEVRREIFRWERGLGFLATIARVTPLLGLLGTVIGMIDVFRNLPGMTGSSMAVMAGGIWKALLTTVAGLSVAVPLILFHAFLSVRLERAEEMLWRGVDFMVREKVLRSDRNEGPDSQVL
;
A
#
# COMPACT_ATOMS: atom_id res chain seq x y z
N MET A 1 9.92 25.51 -19.55
CA MET A 1 11.34 25.15 -19.78
C MET A 1 12.26 26.04 -18.93
N GLU A 2 12.00 27.35 -18.80
CA GLU A 2 12.81 28.25 -17.94
C GLU A 2 13.00 27.78 -16.48
N LEU A 3 11.96 27.22 -15.83
CA LEU A 3 12.07 26.68 -14.45
C LEU A 3 13.04 25.49 -14.32
N MET A 4 13.17 24.69 -15.37
CA MET A 4 14.02 23.49 -15.38
C MET A 4 15.48 23.83 -15.71
N ASP A 5 15.69 24.83 -16.57
CA ASP A 5 17.03 25.40 -16.82
C ASP A 5 17.54 26.19 -15.59
N LEU A 6 16.61 26.72 -14.79
CA LEU A 6 16.92 27.35 -13.51
C LEU A 6 17.27 26.32 -12.41
N GLY A 7 16.55 25.21 -12.28
CA GLY A 7 16.77 24.27 -11.17
C GLY A 7 17.97 23.32 -11.29
N GLY A 8 18.63 23.27 -12.46
CA GLY A 8 19.76 22.37 -12.70
C GLY A 8 19.37 20.88 -12.72
N PRO A 9 20.35 19.95 -12.66
CA PRO A 9 20.10 18.51 -12.73
C PRO A 9 19.18 17.97 -11.63
N VAL A 10 19.17 18.63 -10.46
CA VAL A 10 18.33 18.25 -9.31
C VAL A 10 16.84 18.40 -9.62
N MET A 11 16.46 19.42 -10.39
CA MET A 11 15.06 19.64 -10.76
C MET A 11 14.52 18.51 -11.65
N TRP A 12 15.35 17.99 -12.56
CA TRP A 12 15.01 16.83 -13.37
C TRP A 12 14.83 15.56 -12.53
N ALA A 13 15.67 15.37 -11.50
CA ALA A 13 15.49 14.27 -10.55
C ALA A 13 14.17 14.39 -9.77
N ILE A 14 13.83 15.58 -9.28
CA ILE A 14 12.55 15.85 -8.59
C ILE A 14 11.36 15.58 -9.52
N LEU A 15 11.44 16.00 -10.78
CA LEU A 15 10.39 15.76 -11.76
C LEU A 15 10.22 14.27 -12.06
N GLY A 16 11.32 13.52 -12.21
CA GLY A 16 11.27 12.07 -12.36
C GLY A 16 10.61 11.38 -11.17
N LEU A 17 10.95 11.78 -9.94
CA LEU A 17 10.31 11.29 -8.73
C LEU A 17 8.83 11.66 -8.64
N SER A 18 8.44 12.84 -9.12
CA SER A 18 7.03 13.26 -9.18
C SER A 18 6.21 12.37 -10.10
N VAL A 19 6.74 12.05 -11.30
CA VAL A 19 6.07 11.15 -12.25
C VAL A 19 5.96 9.74 -11.68
N LEU A 20 7.04 9.21 -11.10
CA LEU A 20 7.03 7.87 -10.48
C LEU A 20 6.08 7.80 -9.29
N GLY A 21 6.11 8.79 -8.40
CA GLY A 21 5.19 8.87 -7.26
C GLY A 21 3.73 8.99 -7.70
N GLY A 22 3.46 9.85 -8.68
CA GLY A 22 2.13 10.01 -9.27
C GLY A 22 1.61 8.73 -9.92
N ALA A 23 2.46 8.01 -10.67
CA ALA A 23 2.09 6.73 -11.28
C ALA A 23 1.67 5.69 -10.23
N ILE A 24 2.42 5.58 -9.12
CA ILE A 24 2.10 4.66 -8.02
C ILE A 24 0.79 5.05 -7.32
N VAL A 25 0.58 6.35 -7.09
CA VAL A 25 -0.67 6.85 -6.51
C VAL A 25 -1.86 6.49 -7.39
N LEU A 26 -1.75 6.69 -8.71
CA LEU A 26 -2.83 6.36 -9.66
C LEU A 26 -3.11 4.87 -9.72
N GLU A 27 -2.07 4.04 -9.81
CA GLU A 27 -2.20 2.57 -9.80
C GLU A 27 -2.92 2.10 -8.53
N ARG A 28 -2.50 2.62 -7.37
CA ARG A 28 -3.07 2.23 -6.07
C ARG A 28 -4.48 2.77 -5.86
N PHE A 29 -4.76 3.98 -6.32
CA PHE A 29 -6.11 4.54 -6.27
C PHE A 29 -7.07 3.69 -7.11
N TRP A 30 -6.69 3.30 -8.33
CA TRP A 30 -7.51 2.44 -9.18
C TRP A 30 -7.76 1.06 -8.55
N PHE A 31 -6.73 0.47 -7.94
CA PHE A 31 -6.85 -0.81 -7.23
C PHE A 31 -7.89 -0.75 -6.10
N ILE A 32 -7.88 0.31 -5.29
CA ILE A 32 -8.82 0.46 -4.17
C ILE A 32 -10.25 0.69 -4.65
N PHE A 33 -10.45 1.54 -5.65
CA PHE A 33 -11.79 1.81 -6.19
C PHE A 33 -12.43 0.57 -6.82
N ARG A 34 -11.63 -0.40 -7.24
CA ARG A 34 -12.12 -1.65 -7.81
C ARG A 34 -12.32 -2.77 -6.77
N ALA A 35 -11.78 -2.62 -5.56
CA ALA A 35 -11.75 -3.66 -4.54
C ALA A 35 -12.97 -3.69 -3.59
N SER A 36 -14.08 -3.03 -3.93
CA SER A 36 -15.31 -3.05 -3.13
C SER A 36 -15.97 -4.43 -3.11
N THR A 37 -15.53 -5.29 -2.20
CA THR A 37 -16.21 -6.52 -1.80
C THR A 37 -16.80 -6.31 -0.41
N ASP A 38 -18.09 -6.61 -0.22
CA ASP A 38 -18.74 -6.57 1.09
C ASP A 38 -18.37 -7.83 1.90
N PRO A 39 -17.54 -7.72 2.95
CA PRO A 39 -17.01 -8.87 3.69
C PRO A 39 -18.11 -9.63 4.42
N SER A 40 -19.03 -8.89 5.02
CA SER A 40 -20.14 -9.38 5.84
C SER A 40 -21.06 -10.29 5.03
N SER A 41 -21.39 -9.88 3.80
CA SER A 41 -22.24 -10.67 2.91
C SER A 41 -21.59 -12.00 2.50
N LEU A 42 -20.27 -12.00 2.29
CA LEU A 42 -19.52 -13.19 1.90
C LEU A 42 -19.34 -14.16 3.06
N GLU A 43 -18.99 -13.65 4.25
CA GLU A 43 -18.88 -14.44 5.49
C GLU A 43 -20.21 -15.17 5.77
N LEU A 44 -21.33 -14.44 5.72
CA LEU A 44 -22.67 -15.01 5.94
C LEU A 44 -23.04 -16.07 4.89
N ALA A 45 -22.84 -15.78 3.60
CA ALA A 45 -23.15 -16.72 2.53
C ALA A 45 -22.28 -17.98 2.59
N LEU A 46 -21.00 -17.83 2.92
CA LEU A 46 -20.09 -18.97 3.05
C LEU A 46 -20.42 -19.81 4.29
N GLY A 47 -20.73 -19.17 5.42
CA GLY A 47 -21.14 -19.86 6.65
C GLY A 47 -22.38 -20.71 6.44
N ASP A 48 -23.40 -20.19 5.74
CA ASP A 48 -24.61 -20.94 5.43
C ASP A 48 -24.32 -22.19 4.56
N LEU A 49 -23.48 -22.05 3.53
CA LEU A 49 -23.10 -23.15 2.65
C LEU A 49 -22.26 -24.21 3.37
N ILE A 50 -21.33 -23.78 4.23
CA ILE A 50 -20.55 -24.68 5.08
C ILE A 50 -21.49 -25.41 6.02
N TYR A 51 -22.38 -24.71 6.74
CA TYR A 51 -23.34 -25.31 7.68
C TYR A 51 -24.18 -26.42 7.04
N HIS A 52 -24.74 -26.15 5.85
CA HIS A 52 -25.55 -27.11 5.09
C HIS A 52 -24.73 -28.20 4.37
N GLY A 53 -23.40 -28.19 4.48
CA GLY A 53 -22.53 -29.23 3.91
C GLY A 53 -22.41 -29.19 2.38
N LYS A 54 -22.77 -28.08 1.74
CA LYS A 54 -22.74 -27.93 0.27
C LYS A 54 -21.34 -27.51 -0.21
N LYS A 55 -20.40 -28.46 -0.19
CA LYS A 55 -18.98 -28.22 -0.52
C LYS A 55 -18.79 -27.66 -1.94
N GLU A 56 -19.53 -28.15 -2.94
CA GLU A 56 -19.44 -27.63 -4.31
C GLU A 56 -19.88 -26.16 -4.42
N ASP A 57 -20.98 -25.79 -3.76
CA ASP A 57 -21.51 -24.43 -3.80
C ASP A 57 -20.61 -23.46 -3.04
N ALA A 58 -20.04 -23.88 -1.90
CA ALA A 58 -19.03 -23.11 -1.18
C ALA A 58 -17.79 -22.83 -2.05
N SER A 59 -17.30 -23.84 -2.79
CA SER A 59 -16.17 -23.69 -3.72
C SER A 59 -16.49 -22.74 -4.88
N ARG A 60 -17.72 -22.77 -5.41
CA ARG A 60 -18.18 -21.83 -6.45
C ARG A 60 -18.24 -20.40 -5.94
N LEU A 61 -18.76 -20.19 -4.73
CA LEU A 61 -18.86 -18.88 -4.10
C LEU A 61 -17.48 -18.22 -3.95
N VAL A 62 -16.52 -18.93 -3.33
CA VAL A 62 -15.17 -18.39 -3.10
C VAL A 62 -14.36 -18.21 -4.39
N ARG A 63 -14.74 -18.86 -5.49
CA ARG A 63 -14.14 -18.67 -6.82
C ARG A 63 -14.84 -17.62 -7.68
N GLY A 64 -15.93 -17.03 -7.19
CA GLY A 64 -16.72 -16.02 -7.93
C GLY A 64 -16.05 -14.65 -8.06
N SER A 65 -14.99 -14.38 -7.29
CA SER A 65 -14.24 -13.12 -7.32
C SER A 65 -12.78 -13.33 -6.94
N ASP A 66 -11.91 -12.41 -7.38
CA ASP A 66 -10.49 -12.35 -7.03
C ASP A 66 -10.21 -11.31 -5.92
N SER A 67 -11.16 -11.05 -5.03
CA SER A 67 -10.87 -10.26 -3.83
C SER A 67 -9.94 -11.03 -2.87
N SER A 68 -9.26 -10.31 -1.97
CA SER A 68 -8.36 -10.94 -0.99
C SER A 68 -9.10 -11.86 -0.03
N LEU A 69 -10.33 -11.51 0.35
CA LEU A 69 -11.17 -12.35 1.19
C LEU A 69 -11.60 -13.65 0.47
N HIS A 70 -11.91 -13.58 -0.83
CA HIS A 70 -12.20 -14.77 -1.62
C HIS A 70 -10.99 -15.69 -1.75
N ARG A 71 -9.77 -15.14 -1.95
CA ARG A 71 -8.54 -15.94 -1.96
C ARG A 71 -8.26 -16.60 -0.62
N LEU A 72 -8.47 -15.90 0.49
CA LEU A 72 -8.37 -16.45 1.84
C LEU A 72 -9.34 -17.63 2.04
N PHE A 73 -10.62 -17.41 1.76
CA PHE A 73 -11.65 -18.44 1.92
C PHE A 73 -11.48 -19.61 0.97
N ARG A 74 -10.95 -19.39 -0.23
CA ARG A 74 -10.59 -20.46 -1.16
C ARG A 74 -9.57 -21.41 -0.55
N VAL A 75 -8.54 -20.91 0.14
CA VAL A 75 -7.57 -21.76 0.84
C VAL A 75 -8.24 -22.56 1.96
N ALA A 76 -9.17 -21.95 2.70
CA ALA A 76 -9.95 -22.64 3.73
C ALA A 76 -10.79 -23.80 3.16
N VAL A 77 -11.53 -23.53 2.07
CA VAL A 77 -12.42 -24.51 1.45
C VAL A 77 -11.63 -25.64 0.77
N ASP A 78 -10.55 -25.31 0.07
CA ASP A 78 -9.72 -26.29 -0.64
C ASP A 78 -8.98 -27.22 0.35
N HIS A 79 -8.67 -26.76 1.58
CA HIS A 79 -7.98 -27.55 2.61
C HIS A 79 -8.87 -27.89 3.83
N TRP A 80 -10.19 -27.98 3.66
CA TRP A 80 -11.12 -28.12 4.79
C TRP A 80 -10.83 -29.34 5.70
N GLU A 81 -10.20 -30.39 5.18
CA GLU A 81 -9.97 -31.68 5.85
C GLU A 81 -8.77 -31.71 6.82
N VAL A 82 -7.91 -30.69 6.84
CA VAL A 82 -6.80 -30.63 7.81
C VAL A 82 -7.31 -30.42 9.24
N ASP A 83 -6.47 -30.50 10.26
CA ASP A 83 -6.87 -30.13 11.63
C ASP A 83 -7.07 -28.60 11.78
N PRO A 84 -7.75 -28.11 12.83
CA PRO A 84 -7.98 -26.68 13.04
C PRO A 84 -6.68 -25.85 13.16
N GLU A 85 -5.63 -26.41 13.76
CA GLU A 85 -4.35 -25.74 13.96
C GLU A 85 -3.60 -25.55 12.63
N ALA A 86 -3.54 -26.62 11.81
CA ALA A 86 -2.98 -26.56 10.47
C ALA A 86 -3.77 -25.60 9.57
N MET A 87 -5.11 -25.57 9.70
CA MET A 87 -5.95 -24.60 8.97
C MET A 87 -5.58 -23.16 9.35
N GLN A 88 -5.44 -22.86 10.64
CA GLN A 88 -5.03 -21.53 11.09
C GLN A 88 -3.69 -21.13 10.47
N VAL A 89 -2.69 -22.03 10.48
CA VAL A 89 -1.38 -21.76 9.87
C VAL A 89 -1.48 -21.44 8.37
N LEU A 90 -2.28 -22.21 7.62
CA LEU A 90 -2.48 -21.97 6.18
C LEU A 90 -3.14 -20.60 5.92
N LEU A 91 -4.14 -20.24 6.72
CA LEU A 91 -4.83 -18.96 6.60
C LEU A 91 -3.90 -17.79 6.95
N GLU A 92 -3.14 -17.89 8.04
CA GLU A 92 -2.14 -16.89 8.43
C GLU A 92 -1.08 -16.67 7.33
N GLN A 93 -0.64 -17.73 6.66
CA GLN A 93 0.27 -17.62 5.53
C GLN A 93 -0.32 -16.84 4.35
N GLU A 94 -1.59 -17.08 4.03
CA GLU A 94 -2.28 -16.33 2.97
C GLU A 94 -2.54 -14.87 3.36
N VAL A 95 -2.88 -14.59 4.62
CA VAL A 95 -2.96 -13.20 5.11
C VAL A 95 -1.62 -12.49 4.93
N ARG A 96 -0.50 -13.10 5.34
CA ARG A 96 0.84 -12.52 5.13
C ARG A 96 1.15 -12.28 3.66
N ARG A 97 0.76 -13.20 2.77
CA ARG A 97 0.96 -13.05 1.31
C ARG A 97 0.16 -11.88 0.75
N GLU A 98 -1.08 -11.70 1.20
CA GLU A 98 -1.94 -10.59 0.81
C GLU A 98 -1.41 -9.24 1.29
N ILE A 99 -1.03 -9.14 2.58
CA ILE A 99 -0.44 -7.92 3.16
C ILE A 99 0.82 -7.53 2.39
N PHE A 100 1.75 -8.46 2.16
CA PHE A 100 2.97 -8.19 1.42
C PHE A 100 2.71 -7.65 -0.01
N ARG A 101 1.65 -8.12 -0.67
CA ARG A 101 1.24 -7.66 -2.00
C ARG A 101 0.66 -6.24 -1.97
N TRP A 102 -0.05 -5.89 -0.90
CA TRP A 102 -0.59 -4.55 -0.70
C TRP A 102 0.48 -3.54 -0.29
N GLU A 103 1.42 -3.93 0.56
CA GLU A 103 2.56 -3.09 0.99
C GLU A 103 3.53 -2.77 -0.16
N ARG A 104 3.61 -3.64 -1.17
CA ARG A 104 4.45 -3.43 -2.35
C ARG A 104 4.12 -2.08 -2.99
N GLY A 105 5.11 -1.23 -3.24
CA GLY A 105 4.86 0.10 -3.83
C GLY A 105 4.41 1.18 -2.84
N LEU A 106 3.72 0.86 -1.72
CA LEU A 106 3.52 1.83 -0.64
C LEU A 106 4.85 2.17 0.03
N GLY A 107 5.71 1.17 0.27
CA GLY A 107 7.07 1.41 0.77
C GLY A 107 7.87 2.33 -0.16
N PHE A 108 7.77 2.13 -1.47
CA PHE A 108 8.47 2.97 -2.45
C PHE A 108 7.88 4.40 -2.50
N LEU A 109 6.56 4.54 -2.43
CA LEU A 109 5.89 5.84 -2.31
C LEU A 109 6.37 6.60 -1.05
N ALA A 110 6.48 5.90 0.08
CA ALA A 110 7.02 6.44 1.32
C ALA A 110 8.47 6.93 1.15
N THR A 111 9.31 6.14 0.46
CA THR A 111 10.69 6.52 0.17
C THR A 111 10.75 7.77 -0.71
N ILE A 112 9.98 7.83 -1.80
CA ILE A 112 9.94 9.00 -2.68
C ILE A 112 9.50 10.23 -1.88
N ALA A 113 8.43 10.11 -1.11
CA ALA A 113 7.89 11.19 -0.28
C ALA A 113 8.94 11.75 0.71
N ARG A 114 9.83 10.89 1.25
CA ARG A 114 10.90 11.29 2.17
C ARG A 114 12.13 11.85 1.47
N VAL A 115 12.50 11.32 0.31
CA VAL A 115 13.72 11.72 -0.42
C VAL A 115 13.52 13.02 -1.21
N THR A 116 12.31 13.26 -1.74
CA THR A 116 12.05 14.41 -2.61
C THR A 116 12.31 15.78 -1.95
N PRO A 117 11.91 16.04 -0.67
CA PRO A 117 12.28 17.27 0.03
C PRO A 117 13.79 17.42 0.24
N LEU A 118 14.48 16.31 0.52
CA LEU A 118 15.93 16.31 0.73
C LEU A 118 16.67 16.66 -0.56
N LEU A 119 16.16 16.22 -1.71
CA LEU A 119 16.67 16.67 -3.01
C LEU A 119 16.41 18.15 -3.26
N GLY A 120 15.24 18.66 -2.88
CA GLY A 120 14.94 20.09 -2.95
C GLY A 120 15.93 20.94 -2.15
N LEU A 121 16.21 20.53 -0.91
CA LEU A 121 17.22 21.12 -0.03
C LEU A 121 18.64 21.00 -0.61
N LEU A 122 19.01 19.84 -1.15
CA LEU A 122 20.29 19.66 -1.82
C LEU A 122 20.45 20.65 -2.99
N GLY A 123 19.38 20.85 -3.76
CA GLY A 123 19.36 21.84 -4.84
C GLY A 123 19.65 23.26 -4.35
N THR A 124 19.16 23.64 -3.17
CA THR A 124 19.45 24.98 -2.63
C THR A 124 20.90 25.12 -2.21
N VAL A 125 21.46 24.08 -1.57
CA VAL A 125 22.86 24.08 -1.15
C VAL A 125 23.78 24.21 -2.36
N ILE A 126 23.52 23.45 -3.44
CA ILE A 126 24.28 23.54 -4.68
C ILE A 126 24.13 24.94 -5.29
N GLY A 127 22.90 25.46 -5.39
CA GLY A 127 22.67 26.80 -5.94
C GLY A 127 23.39 27.90 -5.15
N MET A 128 23.41 27.81 -3.81
CA MET A 128 24.13 28.76 -2.97
C MET A 128 25.66 28.65 -3.13
N ILE A 129 26.19 27.43 -3.28
CA ILE A 129 27.62 27.22 -3.57
C ILE A 129 28.00 27.92 -4.89
N ASP A 130 27.18 27.79 -5.93
CA ASP A 130 27.43 28.44 -7.22
C ASP A 130 27.38 29.98 -7.12
N VAL A 131 26.44 30.53 -6.33
CA VAL A 131 26.38 31.98 -6.09
C VAL A 131 27.65 32.48 -5.41
N PHE A 132 28.13 31.82 -4.36
CA PHE A 132 29.33 32.24 -3.64
C PHE A 132 30.62 32.01 -4.43
N ARG A 133 30.69 30.96 -5.25
CA ARG A 133 31.87 30.67 -6.10
C ARG A 133 32.14 31.76 -7.13
N ASN A 134 31.08 32.36 -7.68
CA ASN A 134 31.19 33.39 -8.71
C ASN A 134 31.38 34.81 -8.14
N LEU A 135 31.24 34.98 -6.82
CA LEU A 135 31.29 36.27 -6.14
C LEU A 135 32.63 37.02 -6.28
N PRO A 136 33.82 36.37 -6.17
CA PRO A 136 35.10 37.08 -6.24
C PRO A 136 35.39 37.74 -7.60
N GLY A 137 34.69 37.34 -8.67
CA GLY A 137 34.87 37.88 -10.02
C GLY A 137 33.94 39.03 -10.40
N MET A 138 33.05 39.46 -9.49
CA MET A 138 31.97 40.41 -9.81
C MET A 138 32.31 41.83 -9.35
N THR A 139 32.53 42.76 -10.28
CA THR A 139 32.67 44.20 -10.01
C THR A 139 31.36 44.94 -10.36
N GLY A 140 30.65 45.46 -9.34
CA GLY A 140 29.35 46.13 -9.52
C GLY A 140 28.16 45.20 -9.79
N SER A 141 26.92 45.68 -9.55
CA SER A 141 25.64 44.94 -9.68
C SER A 141 25.60 43.53 -9.05
N SER A 142 26.51 43.23 -8.13
CA SER A 142 26.66 41.91 -7.51
C SER A 142 25.41 41.47 -6.73
N MET A 143 24.70 42.42 -6.12
CA MET A 143 23.50 42.15 -5.34
C MET A 143 22.34 41.61 -6.18
N ALA A 144 22.11 42.13 -7.39
CA ALA A 144 21.02 41.68 -8.25
C ALA A 144 21.24 40.24 -8.75
N VAL A 145 22.47 39.92 -9.15
CA VAL A 145 22.82 38.56 -9.60
C VAL A 145 22.79 37.56 -8.43
N MET A 146 23.29 37.94 -7.25
CA MET A 146 23.17 37.11 -6.05
C MET A 146 21.70 36.84 -5.69
N ALA A 147 20.85 37.86 -5.71
CA ALA A 147 19.42 37.70 -5.45
C ALA A 147 18.75 36.74 -6.44
N GLY A 148 19.09 36.81 -7.72
CA GLY A 148 18.60 35.87 -8.74
C GLY A 148 19.05 34.42 -8.48
N GLY A 149 20.30 34.21 -8.09
CA GLY A 149 20.82 32.88 -7.76
C GLY A 149 20.21 32.29 -6.48
N ILE A 150 19.99 33.10 -5.45
CA ILE A 150 19.27 32.70 -4.23
C ILE A 150 17.82 32.34 -4.56
N TRP A 151 17.14 33.13 -5.39
CA TRP A 151 15.77 32.83 -5.84
C TRP A 151 15.69 31.49 -6.58
N LYS A 152 16.61 31.25 -7.53
CA LYS A 152 16.77 29.99 -8.26
C LYS A 152 16.96 28.81 -7.31
N ALA A 153 17.81 28.97 -6.29
CA ALA A 153 18.02 27.97 -5.25
C ALA A 153 16.73 27.70 -4.47
N LEU A 154 16.05 28.71 -3.93
CA LEU A 154 14.82 28.52 -3.15
C LEU A 154 13.71 27.80 -3.94
N LEU A 155 13.66 28.02 -5.26
CA LEU A 155 12.70 27.37 -6.14
C LEU A 155 12.84 25.83 -6.16
N THR A 156 14.06 25.27 -5.99
CA THR A 156 14.25 23.82 -5.93
C THR A 156 13.65 23.21 -4.67
N THR A 157 13.72 23.90 -3.52
CA THR A 157 13.04 23.48 -2.29
C THR A 157 11.54 23.50 -2.46
N VAL A 158 11.00 24.60 -3.01
CA VAL A 158 9.56 24.72 -3.23
C VAL A 158 9.07 23.59 -4.14
N ALA A 159 9.81 23.29 -5.21
CA ALA A 159 9.50 22.17 -6.09
C ALA A 159 9.51 20.82 -5.33
N GLY A 160 10.56 20.54 -4.56
CA GLY A 160 10.66 19.31 -3.77
C GLY A 160 9.51 19.14 -2.78
N LEU A 161 9.12 20.21 -2.08
CA LEU A 161 7.99 20.21 -1.15
C LEU A 161 6.64 20.06 -1.86
N SER A 162 6.47 20.73 -3.02
CA SER A 162 5.23 20.67 -3.79
C SER A 162 4.89 19.26 -4.27
N VAL A 163 5.92 18.44 -4.51
CA VAL A 163 5.77 17.01 -4.86
C VAL A 163 5.61 16.15 -3.61
N ALA A 164 6.41 16.38 -2.58
CA ALA A 164 6.42 15.54 -1.39
C ALA A 164 5.12 15.62 -0.58
N VAL A 165 4.57 16.82 -0.38
CA VAL A 165 3.37 17.02 0.45
C VAL A 165 2.18 16.19 -0.03
N PRO A 166 1.79 16.23 -1.32
CA PRO A 166 0.75 15.34 -1.84
C PRO A 166 1.07 13.86 -1.64
N LEU A 167 2.31 13.42 -1.92
CA LEU A 167 2.68 12.01 -1.79
C LEU A 167 2.59 11.51 -0.34
N ILE A 168 2.96 12.34 0.64
CA ILE A 168 2.81 12.01 2.07
C ILE A 168 1.34 11.83 2.44
N LEU A 169 0.47 12.74 1.99
CA LEU A 169 -0.97 12.66 2.25
C LEU A 169 -1.60 11.41 1.63
N PHE A 170 -1.27 11.12 0.37
CA PHE A 170 -1.74 9.90 -0.30
C PHE A 170 -1.21 8.65 0.39
N HIS A 171 0.07 8.61 0.75
CA HIS A 171 0.64 7.49 1.49
C HIS A 171 -0.13 7.26 2.80
N ALA A 172 -0.36 8.29 3.60
CA ALA A 172 -1.12 8.18 4.85
C ALA A 172 -2.54 7.66 4.64
N PHE A 173 -3.25 8.18 3.62
CA PHE A 173 -4.59 7.71 3.27
C PHE A 173 -4.59 6.23 2.87
N LEU A 174 -3.64 5.81 2.03
CA LEU A 174 -3.54 4.43 1.57
C LEU A 174 -3.16 3.48 2.72
N SER A 175 -2.29 3.90 3.64
CA SER A 175 -1.92 3.13 4.84
C SER A 175 -3.12 2.81 5.72
N VAL A 176 -3.98 3.80 6.00
CA VAL A 176 -5.22 3.58 6.79
C VAL A 176 -6.16 2.58 6.11
N ARG A 177 -6.17 2.54 4.78
CA ARG A 177 -7.02 1.62 4.00
C ARG A 177 -6.45 0.22 4.00
N LEU A 178 -5.12 0.09 3.94
CA LEU A 178 -4.43 -1.16 4.08
C LEU A 178 -4.67 -1.79 5.45
N GLU A 179 -4.54 -1.02 6.53
CA GLU A 179 -4.78 -1.49 7.90
C GLU A 179 -6.19 -2.05 8.08
N ARG A 180 -7.22 -1.37 7.55
CA ARG A 180 -8.61 -1.88 7.56
C ARG A 180 -8.77 -3.16 6.74
N ALA A 181 -8.05 -3.28 5.63
CA ALA A 181 -8.12 -4.46 4.77
C ALA A 181 -7.40 -5.65 5.42
N GLU A 182 -6.32 -5.40 6.15
CA GLU A 182 -5.63 -6.39 6.97
C GLU A 182 -6.53 -6.89 8.11
N GLU A 183 -7.12 -5.98 8.87
CA GLU A 183 -8.06 -6.33 9.96
C GLU A 183 -9.23 -7.17 9.43
N MET A 184 -9.76 -6.84 8.25
CA MET A 184 -10.79 -7.61 7.57
C MET A 184 -10.33 -9.06 7.25
N LEU A 185 -9.10 -9.25 6.80
CA LEU A 185 -8.58 -10.60 6.55
C LEU A 185 -8.46 -11.40 7.84
N TRP A 186 -7.94 -10.78 8.91
CA TRP A 186 -7.84 -11.42 10.23
C TRP A 186 -9.20 -11.83 10.78
N ARG A 187 -10.23 -10.98 10.67
CA ARG A 187 -11.61 -11.38 11.01
C ARG A 187 -12.09 -12.58 10.19
N GLY A 188 -11.72 -12.66 8.91
CA GLY A 188 -12.02 -13.80 8.06
C GLY A 188 -11.33 -15.10 8.52
N VAL A 189 -10.10 -15.01 9.04
CA VAL A 189 -9.41 -16.16 9.67
C VAL A 189 -10.17 -16.63 10.90
N ASP A 190 -10.49 -15.72 11.82
CA ASP A 190 -11.22 -16.04 13.05
C ASP A 190 -12.56 -16.71 12.76
N PHE A 191 -13.28 -16.19 11.75
CA PHE A 191 -14.54 -16.77 11.29
C PHE A 191 -14.37 -18.23 10.81
N MET A 192 -13.36 -18.51 9.98
CA MET A 192 -13.12 -19.85 9.45
C MET A 192 -12.64 -20.84 10.50
N VAL A 193 -11.75 -20.42 11.39
CA VAL A 193 -11.27 -21.27 12.49
C VAL A 193 -12.42 -21.60 13.43
N ARG A 194 -13.26 -20.62 13.79
CA ARG A 194 -14.43 -20.83 14.64
C ARG A 194 -15.41 -21.83 14.02
N GLU A 195 -15.78 -21.66 12.75
CA GLU A 195 -16.68 -22.59 12.06
C GLU A 195 -16.12 -24.02 12.02
N LYS A 196 -14.80 -24.15 11.83
CA LYS A 196 -14.15 -25.47 11.81
C LYS A 196 -14.15 -26.15 13.18
N VAL A 197 -13.82 -25.42 14.25
CA VAL A 197 -13.83 -25.94 15.62
C VAL A 197 -15.24 -26.39 16.02
N LEU A 198 -16.26 -25.56 15.76
CA LEU A 198 -17.66 -25.90 16.06
C LEU A 198 -18.14 -27.18 15.35
N ARG A 199 -17.59 -27.49 14.17
CA ARG A 199 -17.86 -28.75 13.47
C ARG A 199 -17.06 -29.93 14.00
N SER A 200 -15.81 -29.71 14.42
CA SER A 200 -14.99 -30.75 15.05
C SER A 200 -15.69 -31.27 16.32
N ASP A 201 -16.13 -30.37 17.20
CA ASP A 201 -16.83 -30.72 18.45
C ASP A 201 -18.15 -31.47 18.21
N ARG A 202 -18.85 -31.15 17.11
CA ARG A 202 -20.08 -31.88 16.73
C ARG A 202 -19.80 -33.30 16.23
N ASN A 203 -18.68 -33.51 15.55
CA ASN A 203 -18.31 -34.83 15.02
C ASN A 203 -17.77 -35.75 16.13
N GLU A 204 -17.31 -35.17 17.25
CA GLU A 204 -16.86 -35.88 18.46
C GLU A 204 -17.98 -36.07 19.52
N GLY A 205 -19.21 -35.68 19.22
CA GLY A 205 -20.39 -35.91 20.07
C GLY A 205 -20.71 -37.40 20.29
N PRO A 206 -21.59 -37.73 21.26
CA PRO A 206 -21.70 -39.06 21.91
C PRO A 206 -22.04 -40.27 21.02
N ASP A 207 -22.30 -40.09 19.73
CA ASP A 207 -22.55 -41.18 18.79
C ASP A 207 -21.29 -41.99 18.42
N SER A 208 -20.09 -41.56 18.85
CA SER A 208 -18.85 -42.32 18.69
C SER A 208 -18.62 -43.42 19.75
N GLN A 209 -19.51 -43.55 20.74
CA GLN A 209 -19.46 -44.63 21.76
C GLN A 209 -20.47 -45.76 21.51
N VAL A 210 -21.20 -45.75 20.40
CA VAL A 210 -22.10 -46.83 20.02
C VAL A 210 -21.73 -47.31 18.63
N LEU A 211 -20.67 -48.12 18.53
CA LEU A 211 -20.53 -49.25 17.60
C LEU A 211 -19.30 -50.07 17.97
#